data_AF-A0A564Q7G3-F1
#
_entry.id   AF-A0A564Q7G3-F1
#
_cell.length_a   1.000
_cell.length_b   1.000
_cell.length_c   1.000
_cell.angle_alpha   90.00
_cell.angle_beta   90.00
_cell.angle_gamma   90.00
#
_symmetry.space_group_name_H-M   'P 1'
#
loop_
_entity.id
_entity.type
_entity.pdbx_description
1 polymer ?
#
loop_
_entity_poly.entity_id
_entity_poly.type
_entity_poly.pdbx_seq_one_letter_code
_entity_poly.pdbx_strand_id
1 'polypeptide(L)'
;MEEYPSIYKGNRWGEAIGEYCSSINQRFEGIAKKYRIPIRIPVSLFKDILSENDLVVVILEHIDYFLKMEGKSSPYGYGAYSISQLKEPLSTMRGDLQKLKGIGRVTEGIVMEILETGRSSYYEKLLRR
;
A
#
# COMPACT_ATOMS: atom_id res chain seq x y z
N MET A 1 -10.05 29.32 -8.19
CA MET A 1 -8.70 28.72 -8.19
C MET A 1 -8.09 29.06 -6.86
N GLU A 2 -7.64 28.07 -6.08
CA GLU A 2 -6.84 28.33 -4.89
C GLU A 2 -5.48 28.89 -5.33
N GLU A 3 -5.03 29.97 -4.70
CA GLU A 3 -3.73 30.57 -5.01
C GLU A 3 -2.60 29.67 -4.49
N TYR A 4 -1.51 29.54 -5.23
CA TYR A 4 -0.36 28.68 -4.90
C TYR A 4 0.10 28.75 -3.41
N PRO A 5 0.15 29.92 -2.76
CA PRO A 5 0.51 30.02 -1.34
C PRO A 5 -0.48 29.36 -0.37
N SER A 6 -1.76 29.21 -0.76
CA SER A 6 -2.78 28.55 0.07
C SER A 6 -2.65 27.02 0.09
N ILE A 7 -2.11 26.45 -1.01
CA ILE A 7 -1.86 25.02 -1.17
C ILE A 7 -0.53 24.63 -0.50
N TYR A 8 0.49 25.47 -0.60
CA TYR A 8 1.83 25.21 -0.09
C TYR A 8 2.18 26.13 1.08
N LYS A 9 1.86 25.69 2.30
CA LYS A 9 2.09 26.45 3.54
C LYS A 9 3.54 26.36 4.07
N GLY A 10 4.39 25.56 3.43
CA GLY A 10 5.81 25.41 3.80
C GLY A 10 6.03 24.53 5.02
N ASN A 11 5.94 23.21 4.86
CA ASN A 11 6.53 22.27 5.82
C ASN A 11 7.98 21.91 5.41
N ARG A 12 8.68 21.18 6.29
CA ARG A 12 10.07 20.74 6.08
C ARG A 12 10.29 19.90 4.81
N TRP A 13 9.23 19.36 4.22
CA TRP A 13 9.28 18.48 3.05
C TRP A 13 8.63 19.09 1.79
N GLY A 14 8.19 20.36 1.84
CA GLY A 14 7.49 21.03 0.74
C GLY A 14 6.12 20.43 0.38
N GLU A 15 5.51 19.65 1.27
CA GLU A 15 4.24 18.97 1.03
C GLU A 15 3.09 19.97 0.94
N ALA A 16 2.16 19.75 0.00
CA ALA A 16 0.92 20.51 -0.08
C ALA A 16 -0.03 20.16 1.07
N ILE A 17 -1.00 21.02 1.36
CA ILE A 17 -2.03 20.73 2.36
C ILE A 17 -2.81 19.46 2.02
N GLY A 18 -3.25 18.73 3.06
CA GLY A 18 -3.89 17.42 2.91
C GLY A 18 -5.18 17.47 2.10
N GLU A 19 -5.94 18.56 2.18
CA GLU A 19 -7.17 18.77 1.42
C GLU A 19 -6.90 18.80 -0.09
N TYR A 20 -5.84 19.51 -0.51
CA TYR A 20 -5.44 19.59 -1.90
C TYR A 20 -5.00 18.23 -2.43
N CYS A 21 -4.12 17.52 -1.71
CA CYS A 21 -3.68 16.18 -2.05
C CYS A 21 -4.85 15.19 -2.17
N SER A 22 -5.81 15.27 -1.25
CA SER A 22 -7.03 14.44 -1.27
C SER A 22 -7.88 14.73 -2.51
N SER A 23 -8.03 16.00 -2.87
CA SER A 23 -8.78 16.40 -4.08
C SER A 23 -8.15 15.87 -5.37
N ILE A 24 -6.81 15.84 -5.45
CA ILE A 24 -6.08 15.26 -6.58
C ILE A 24 -6.31 13.75 -6.64
N ASN A 25 -6.14 13.06 -5.51
CA ASN A 25 -6.30 11.61 -5.44
C ASN A 25 -7.71 11.18 -5.86
N GLN A 26 -8.75 11.88 -5.40
CA GLN A 26 -10.14 11.59 -5.79
C GLN A 26 -10.39 11.81 -7.28
N ARG A 27 -9.86 12.89 -7.86
CA ARG A 27 -9.97 13.16 -9.31
C ARG A 27 -9.25 12.09 -10.12
N PHE A 28 -8.04 11.74 -9.71
CA PHE A 28 -7.25 10.69 -10.35
C PHE A 28 -7.96 9.33 -10.30
N GLU A 29 -8.47 8.94 -9.13
CA GLU A 29 -9.22 7.70 -8.95
C GLU A 29 -10.44 7.64 -9.87
N GLY A 30 -11.22 8.73 -9.98
CA GLY A 30 -12.38 8.80 -10.86
C GLY A 30 -12.01 8.61 -12.34
N ILE A 31 -10.89 9.19 -12.78
CA ILE A 31 -10.39 9.02 -14.15
C ILE A 31 -9.90 7.59 -14.37
N ALA A 32 -9.11 7.05 -13.43
CA ALA A 32 -8.58 5.70 -13.52
C ALA A 32 -9.70 4.66 -13.63
N LYS A 33 -10.75 4.78 -12.81
CA LYS A 33 -11.95 3.93 -12.89
C LYS A 33 -12.67 4.06 -14.23
N LYS A 34 -12.88 5.29 -14.71
CA LYS A 34 -13.55 5.54 -16.00
C LYS A 34 -12.86 4.84 -17.17
N TYR A 35 -11.53 4.86 -17.19
CA TYR A 35 -10.73 4.29 -18.28
C TYR A 35 -10.15 2.90 -17.98
N ARG A 36 -10.51 2.30 -16.83
CA ARG A 36 -10.01 0.99 -16.37
C ARG A 36 -8.48 0.92 -16.32
N ILE A 37 -7.85 2.02 -15.91
CA ILE A 37 -6.40 2.12 -15.77
C ILE A 37 -6.03 1.63 -14.36
N PRO A 38 -5.10 0.67 -14.23
CA PRO A 38 -4.59 0.25 -12.92
C PRO A 38 -3.92 1.43 -12.20
N ILE A 39 -4.40 1.74 -10.99
CA ILE A 39 -3.88 2.82 -10.14
C ILE A 39 -2.44 2.50 -9.63
N ARG A 40 -2.08 1.22 -9.62
CA ARG A 40 -0.75 0.70 -9.25
C ARG A 40 -0.32 -0.41 -10.19
N ILE A 41 0.95 -0.77 -10.12
CA ILE A 41 1.58 -1.80 -10.93
C ILE A 41 0.94 -3.17 -10.60
N PRO A 42 0.44 -3.94 -11.59
CA PRO A 42 -0.05 -5.31 -11.35
C PRO A 42 1.04 -6.24 -10.81
N VAL A 43 0.68 -7.14 -9.88
CA VAL A 43 1.60 -8.12 -9.26
C VAL A 43 2.32 -8.98 -10.29
N SER A 44 1.67 -9.30 -11.41
CA SER A 44 2.28 -10.07 -12.50
C SER A 44 3.53 -9.43 -13.12
N LEU A 45 3.76 -8.13 -12.91
CA LEU A 45 4.92 -7.44 -13.46
C LEU A 45 6.14 -7.45 -12.53
N PHE A 46 5.98 -7.77 -11.24
CA PHE A 46 7.08 -7.65 -10.27
C PHE A 46 7.24 -8.85 -9.33
N LYS A 47 6.27 -9.75 -9.23
CA LYS A 47 6.32 -10.88 -8.28
C LYS A 47 7.53 -11.80 -8.45
N ASP A 48 8.04 -11.93 -9.68
CA ASP A 48 9.15 -12.83 -10.02
C ASP A 48 10.51 -12.08 -9.99
N ILE A 49 10.49 -10.79 -9.63
CA ILE A 49 11.68 -9.91 -9.55
C ILE A 49 12.04 -9.64 -8.09
N LEU A 50 11.03 -9.45 -7.23
CA LEU A 50 11.22 -9.06 -5.84
C LEU A 50 11.54 -10.27 -4.93
N SER A 51 12.32 -10.02 -3.89
CA SER A 51 12.49 -10.97 -2.78
C SER A 51 11.16 -11.16 -2.02
N GLU A 52 11.04 -12.23 -1.22
CA GLU A 52 9.79 -12.49 -0.50
C GLU A 52 9.39 -11.35 0.45
N ASN A 53 10.37 -10.73 1.12
CA ASN A 53 10.12 -9.59 2.01
C ASN A 53 9.67 -8.37 1.21
N ASP A 54 10.40 -8.05 0.12
CA ASP A 54 10.09 -6.88 -0.71
C ASP A 54 8.73 -7.03 -1.41
N LEU A 55 8.40 -8.24 -1.87
CA LEU A 55 7.11 -8.55 -2.47
C LEU A 55 5.97 -8.27 -1.50
N VAL A 56 6.09 -8.75 -0.27
CA VAL A 56 5.10 -8.49 0.79
C VAL A 56 5.02 -6.99 1.10
N VAL A 57 6.15 -6.31 1.26
CA VAL A 57 6.20 -4.86 1.54
C VAL A 57 5.48 -4.07 0.46
N VAL A 58 5.80 -4.31 -0.82
CA VAL A 58 5.18 -3.61 -1.96
C VAL A 58 3.68 -3.84 -2.01
N ILE A 59 3.22 -5.08 -1.82
CA ILE A 59 1.79 -5.39 -1.86
C ILE A 59 1.06 -4.69 -0.69
N LEU A 60 1.62 -4.71 0.52
CA LEU A 60 1.02 -4.04 1.69
C LEU A 60 1.00 -2.52 1.53
N GLU A 61 2.06 -1.91 1.01
CA GLU A 61 2.10 -0.47 0.68
C GLU A 61 1.03 -0.09 -0.35
N HIS A 62 0.82 -0.93 -1.37
CA HIS A 62 -0.24 -0.64 -2.33
C HIS A 62 -1.64 -0.79 -1.71
N ILE A 63 -1.88 -1.81 -0.88
CA ILE A 63 -3.14 -1.95 -0.14
C ILE A 63 -3.39 -0.70 0.72
N ASP A 64 -2.36 -0.23 1.43
CA ASP A 64 -2.41 0.99 2.24
C ASP A 64 -2.81 2.20 1.40
N TYR A 65 -2.17 2.35 0.24
CA TYR A 65 -2.45 3.43 -0.69
C TYR A 65 -3.91 3.40 -1.19
N PHE A 66 -4.42 2.23 -1.60
CA PHE A 66 -5.81 2.12 -2.07
C PHE A 66 -6.81 2.53 -1.00
N LEU A 67 -6.61 2.10 0.24
CA LEU A 67 -7.50 2.45 1.34
C LEU A 67 -7.44 3.93 1.70
N LYS A 68 -6.24 4.52 1.69
CA LYS A 68 -6.07 5.95 1.93
C LYS A 68 -6.69 6.80 0.82
N MET A 69 -6.65 6.36 -0.43
CA MET A 69 -7.36 7.05 -1.51
C MET A 69 -8.88 7.08 -1.29
N GLU A 70 -9.45 6.00 -0.72
CA GLU A 70 -10.86 5.93 -0.33
C GLU A 70 -11.16 6.74 0.97
N GLY A 71 -10.20 7.46 1.52
CA GLY A 71 -10.33 8.21 2.78
C GLY A 71 -10.40 7.33 4.03
N LYS A 72 -9.99 6.06 3.94
CA LYS A 72 -9.99 5.11 5.05
C LYS A 72 -8.66 5.13 5.79
N SER A 73 -8.71 4.88 7.10
CA SER A 73 -7.50 4.51 7.84
C SER A 73 -7.03 3.12 7.42
N SER A 74 -5.71 2.89 7.49
CA SER A 74 -5.10 1.65 7.07
C SER A 74 -3.92 1.28 7.98
N PRO A 75 -3.88 0.04 8.51
CA PRO A 75 -2.72 -0.46 9.27
C PRO A 75 -1.61 -1.02 8.38
N TYR A 76 -1.85 -1.18 7.07
CA TYR A 76 -0.98 -1.95 6.18
C TYR A 76 0.37 -1.27 5.93
N GLY A 77 0.44 0.06 5.86
CA GLY A 77 1.73 0.77 5.74
C GLY A 77 2.61 0.60 6.97
N TYR A 78 2.02 0.48 8.17
CA TYR A 78 2.79 0.21 9.39
C TYR A 78 3.31 -1.23 9.45
N GLY A 79 2.51 -2.18 8.95
CA GLY A 79 2.95 -3.56 8.74
C GLY A 79 4.08 -3.65 7.71
N ALA A 80 3.94 -2.98 6.57
CA ALA A 80 4.97 -2.91 5.52
C ALA A 80 6.27 -2.33 6.06
N TYR A 81 6.20 -1.22 6.79
CA TYR A 81 7.36 -0.65 7.47
C TYR A 81 8.01 -1.67 8.43
N SER A 82 7.23 -2.31 9.30
CA SER A 82 7.79 -3.27 10.25
C SER A 82 8.49 -4.46 9.57
N ILE A 83 7.95 -4.95 8.46
CA ILE A 83 8.55 -6.00 7.65
C ILE A 83 9.83 -5.50 6.96
N SER A 84 9.84 -4.28 6.43
CA SER A 84 11.03 -3.71 5.76
C SER A 84 12.26 -3.60 6.68
N GLN A 85 12.06 -3.61 8.00
CA GLN A 85 13.14 -3.57 8.98
C GLN A 85 13.72 -4.95 9.31
N LEU A 86 13.11 -6.03 8.83
CA LEU A 86 13.60 -7.39 9.06
C LEU A 86 14.84 -7.67 8.23
N LYS A 87 15.79 -8.39 8.82
CA LYS A 87 16.98 -8.88 8.13
C LYS A 87 16.80 -10.32 7.67
N GLU A 88 15.99 -11.09 8.40
CA GLU A 88 15.67 -12.46 8.05
C GLU A 88 14.49 -12.55 7.05
N PRO A 89 14.42 -13.61 6.25
CA PRO A 89 13.27 -13.89 5.39
C PRO A 89 12.00 -14.12 6.24
N LEU A 90 10.86 -13.55 5.82
CA LEU A 90 9.56 -13.71 6.48
C LEU A 90 9.13 -15.16 6.64
N SER A 91 9.53 -16.02 5.71
CA SER A 91 9.29 -17.47 5.76
C SER A 91 9.85 -18.13 7.02
N THR A 92 10.87 -17.55 7.65
CA THR A 92 11.45 -18.04 8.91
C THR A 92 10.59 -17.70 10.14
N MET A 93 9.65 -16.76 10.01
CA MET A 93 8.79 -16.25 11.09
C MET A 93 7.34 -16.76 10.99
N ARG A 94 7.08 -17.82 10.21
CA ARG A 94 5.74 -18.40 10.08
C ARG A 94 5.17 -18.76 11.47
N GLY A 95 4.00 -18.21 11.79
CA GLY A 95 3.32 -18.38 13.09
C GLY A 95 3.68 -17.32 14.15
N ASP A 96 4.69 -16.49 13.89
CA ASP A 96 5.16 -15.43 14.79
C ASP A 96 4.97 -14.02 14.21
N LEU A 97 4.37 -13.90 13.02
CA LEU A 97 4.19 -12.63 12.31
C LEU A 97 3.37 -11.62 13.11
N GLN A 98 2.41 -12.06 13.93
CA GLN A 98 1.62 -11.17 14.80
C GLN A 98 2.44 -10.45 15.88
N LYS A 99 3.68 -10.88 16.15
CA LYS A 99 4.60 -10.17 17.05
C LYS A 99 5.09 -8.86 16.44
N LEU A 100 5.01 -8.72 15.11
CA LEU A 100 5.40 -7.51 14.39
C LEU A 100 4.31 -6.46 14.53
N LYS A 101 4.76 -5.23 14.81
CA LYS A 101 3.88 -4.09 14.94
C LYS A 101 3.12 -3.83 13.63
N GLY A 102 1.81 -3.60 13.72
CA GLY A 102 0.95 -3.41 12.55
C GLY A 102 0.51 -4.70 11.84
N ILE A 103 0.91 -5.88 12.32
CA ILE A 103 0.45 -7.16 11.80
C ILE A 103 -0.56 -7.79 12.76
N GLY A 104 -1.84 -7.63 12.44
CA GLY A 104 -2.91 -8.41 13.08
C GLY A 104 -3.23 -9.68 12.29
N ARG A 105 -4.17 -10.49 12.77
CA ARG A 105 -4.61 -11.75 12.14
C ARG A 105 -4.96 -11.61 10.64
N VAL A 106 -5.63 -10.53 10.27
CA VAL A 106 -6.01 -10.27 8.87
C VAL A 106 -4.78 -9.99 8.00
N THR A 107 -3.88 -9.14 8.48
CA THR A 107 -2.63 -8.82 7.79
C THR A 107 -1.76 -10.06 7.66
N GLU A 108 -1.65 -10.86 8.72
CA GLU A 108 -0.92 -12.13 8.69
C GLU A 108 -1.47 -13.07 7.61
N GLY A 109 -2.79 -13.23 7.50
CA GLY A 109 -3.40 -14.05 6.46
C GLY A 109 -3.02 -13.59 5.04
N ILE A 110 -2.95 -12.28 4.81
CA ILE A 110 -2.49 -11.71 3.53
C ILE A 110 -1.01 -11.99 3.31
N VAL A 111 -0.16 -11.81 4.32
CA VAL A 111 1.28 -12.09 4.22
C VAL A 111 1.49 -13.57 3.88
N MET A 112 0.79 -14.48 4.55
CA MET A 112 0.89 -15.91 4.28
C MET A 112 0.44 -16.27 2.85
N GLU A 113 -0.67 -15.69 2.37
CA GLU A 113 -1.13 -15.86 0.98
C GLU A 113 -0.05 -15.45 -0.03
N ILE A 114 0.62 -14.32 0.22
CA ILE A 114 1.69 -13.81 -0.64
C ILE A 114 2.90 -14.74 -0.61
N LEU A 115 3.33 -15.20 0.57
CA LEU A 115 4.46 -16.12 0.69
C LEU A 115 4.21 -17.47 0.01
N GLU A 116 2.96 -17.92 -0.04
CA GLU A 116 2.60 -19.23 -0.62
C GLU A 116 2.36 -19.15 -2.13
N THR A 117 1.85 -18.03 -2.63
CA THR A 117 1.36 -17.94 -4.01
C THR A 117 2.04 -16.85 -4.85
N GLY A 118 2.80 -15.97 -4.21
CA GLY A 118 3.31 -14.72 -4.79
C GLY A 118 2.21 -13.71 -5.11
N ARG A 119 0.99 -13.89 -4.58
CA ARG A 119 -0.20 -13.08 -4.90
C ARG A 119 -0.99 -12.74 -3.64
N SER A 120 -1.81 -11.70 -3.73
CA SER A 120 -2.85 -11.45 -2.74
C SER A 120 -4.19 -11.20 -3.41
N SER A 121 -5.19 -12.02 -3.09
CA SER A 121 -6.55 -11.88 -3.59
C SER A 121 -7.16 -10.54 -3.17
N TYR A 122 -6.81 -10.07 -1.97
CA TYR A 122 -7.27 -8.78 -1.46
C TYR A 122 -6.68 -7.61 -2.27
N TYR A 123 -5.37 -7.64 -2.52
CA TYR A 123 -4.70 -6.66 -3.39
C TYR A 123 -5.32 -6.62 -4.79
N GLU A 124 -5.50 -7.79 -5.41
CA GLU A 124 -6.05 -7.88 -6.77
C GLU A 124 -7.50 -7.39 -6.84
N LYS A 125 -8.28 -7.61 -5.78
CA LYS A 125 -9.63 -7.06 -5.66
C LYS A 125 -9.61 -5.54 -5.59
N LEU A 126 -8.69 -4.93 -4.83
CA LEU A 126 -8.57 -3.48 -4.74
C LEU A 126 -8.09 -2.86 -6.05
N LEU A 127 -7.14 -3.51 -6.74
CA LEU A 127 -6.60 -3.03 -8.01
C LEU A 127 -7.65 -2.96 -9.13
N ARG A 128 -8.68 -3.80 -9.09
CA ARG A 128 -9.72 -3.91 -10.12
C ARG A 128 -10.98 -3.06 -9.86
N ARG A 129 -11.05 -2.35 -8.74
CA ARG A 129 -12.20 -1.49 -8.38
C ARG A 129 -12.19 -0.17 -9.14
#